data_AF-A0A2V7JX37-F1
#
_entry.id   AF-A0A2V7JX37-F1
#
_cell.length_a   1.000
_cell.length_b   1.000
_cell.length_c   1.000
_cell.angle_alpha   90.00
_cell.angle_beta   90.00
_cell.angle_gamma   90.00
#
_symmetry.space_group_name_H-M   'P 1'
#
loop_
_entity.id
_entity.type
_entity.pdbx_description
1 polymer ?
#
loop_
_entity_poly.entity_id
_entity_poly.type
_entity_poly.pdbx_seq_one_letter_code
_entity_poly.pdbx_strand_id
1 'polypeptide(L)'
;MTMLKKIGAVLLAAGLVLPYSPGLRVITAVWDNATVILLQGSTVLILIAYVLHAFVPPLARFHRRYGQALHGFFRMVFFVLAGGFFATASAGRAGWPVLLHVIVALAITGGLLYWEQGRGTKTERLPLLLLVCVGVPLIAYFLDTLHAGALLYGGWVFTAGYAVAVVGEVLALKAAPKVAHGG
;
A
#
# COMPACT_ATOMS: atom_id res chain seq x y z
N MET A 1 15.42 -8.55 -8.49
CA MET A 1 14.79 -7.46 -7.73
C MET A 1 15.78 -6.30 -7.64
N THR A 2 15.37 -5.08 -7.97
CA THR A 2 16.25 -3.91 -7.97
C THR A 2 16.61 -3.46 -6.55
N MET A 3 17.72 -2.73 -6.39
CA MET A 3 18.12 -2.16 -5.09
C MET A 3 17.06 -1.21 -4.53
N LEU A 4 16.39 -0.44 -5.39
CA LEU A 4 15.35 0.50 -5.00
C LEU A 4 14.17 -0.19 -4.30
N LYS A 5 13.72 -1.34 -4.84
CA LYS A 5 12.66 -2.16 -4.21
C LYS A 5 13.07 -2.68 -2.83
N LYS A 6 14.33 -3.08 -2.66
CA LYS A 6 14.85 -3.55 -1.37
C LYS A 6 14.87 -2.41 -0.35
N ILE A 7 15.39 -1.25 -0.74
CA ILE A 7 15.44 -0.06 0.13
C ILE A 7 14.01 0.34 0.55
N GLY A 8 13.08 0.42 -0.41
CA GLY A 8 11.68 0.70 -0.12
C GLY A 8 11.08 -0.29 0.88
N ALA A 9 11.29 -1.59 0.68
CA ALA A 9 10.82 -2.61 1.60
C ALA A 9 11.45 -2.52 3.01
N VAL A 10 12.74 -2.19 3.13
CA VAL A 10 13.38 -1.94 4.44
C VAL A 10 12.75 -0.72 5.13
N LEU A 11 12.58 0.39 4.42
CA LEU A 11 12.00 1.60 4.98
C LEU A 11 10.54 1.37 5.40
N LEU A 12 9.77 0.61 4.63
CA LEU A 12 8.41 0.20 5.00
C LEU A 12 8.40 -0.66 6.28
N ALA A 13 9.30 -1.64 6.37
CA ALA A 13 9.45 -2.47 7.56
C ALA A 13 9.86 -1.64 8.80
N ALA A 14 10.81 -0.72 8.62
CA ALA A 14 11.25 0.20 9.67
C ALA A 14 10.09 1.13 10.09
N GLY A 15 9.36 1.69 9.13
CA GLY A 15 8.20 2.54 9.39
C GLY A 15 7.12 1.84 10.20
N LEU A 16 6.88 0.53 10.01
CA LEU A 16 5.92 -0.21 10.84
C LEU A 16 6.28 -0.25 12.34
N VAL A 17 7.58 -0.24 12.66
CA VAL A 17 8.08 -0.45 14.02
C VAL A 17 8.60 0.82 14.70
N LEU A 18 8.90 1.87 13.94
CA LEU A 18 9.35 3.15 14.47
C LEU A 18 8.22 3.85 15.24
N PRO A 19 8.57 4.68 16.26
CA PRO A 19 7.57 5.42 17.02
C PRO A 19 6.98 6.57 16.20
N TYR A 20 5.66 6.67 16.25
CA TYR A 20 4.86 7.75 15.66
C TYR A 20 4.37 8.72 16.73
N SER A 21 4.57 8.40 18.00
CA SER A 21 4.49 9.25 19.19
C SER A 21 5.02 8.41 20.37
N PRO A 22 5.20 8.98 21.58
CA PRO A 22 5.56 8.17 22.75
C PRO A 22 4.55 7.03 22.96
N GLY A 23 5.02 5.78 22.85
CA GLY A 23 4.20 4.58 23.02
C GLY A 23 3.38 4.14 21.80
N LEU A 24 3.31 4.91 20.71
CA LEU A 24 2.53 4.55 19.52
C LEU A 24 3.43 4.04 18.39
N ARG A 25 3.20 2.80 17.97
CA ARG A 25 3.79 2.18 16.78
C ARG A 25 2.66 1.65 15.92
N VAL A 26 2.75 1.79 14.59
CA VAL A 26 1.70 1.35 13.67
C VAL A 26 1.41 -0.13 13.84
N ILE A 27 2.44 -0.96 13.99
CA ILE A 27 2.28 -2.42 14.14
C ILE A 27 1.51 -2.83 15.39
N THR A 28 1.38 -1.97 16.42
CA THR A 28 0.63 -2.30 17.64
C THR A 28 -0.70 -1.55 17.75
N ALA A 29 -0.85 -0.42 17.04
CA ALA A 29 -1.98 0.49 17.22
C ALA A 29 -3.24 0.14 16.39
N VAL A 30 -3.16 -0.85 15.49
CA VAL A 30 -4.23 -1.13 14.51
C VAL A 30 -5.15 -2.30 14.91
N TRP A 31 -5.08 -2.77 16.15
CA TRP A 31 -5.72 -4.03 16.58
C TRP A 31 -6.89 -3.86 17.55
N ASP A 32 -7.36 -2.63 17.76
CA ASP A 32 -8.27 -2.33 18.88
C ASP A 32 -9.72 -2.76 18.64
N ASN A 33 -10.22 -2.65 17.40
CA ASN A 33 -11.60 -3.00 17.07
C ASN A 33 -11.77 -3.48 15.63
N ALA A 34 -12.90 -4.13 15.35
CA ALA A 34 -13.17 -4.76 14.07
C ALA A 34 -13.01 -3.82 12.86
N THR A 35 -13.46 -2.56 12.93
CA THR A 35 -13.31 -1.63 11.78
C THR A 35 -11.85 -1.25 11.55
N VAL A 36 -11.11 -0.95 12.63
CA VAL A 36 -9.69 -0.59 12.54
C VAL A 36 -8.87 -1.80 12.08
N ILE A 37 -9.17 -3.00 12.59
CA ILE A 37 -8.53 -4.25 12.13
C ILE A 37 -8.80 -4.47 10.64
N LEU A 38 -10.06 -4.32 10.20
CA LEU A 38 -10.44 -4.59 8.83
C LEU A 38 -9.79 -3.62 7.84
N LEU A 39 -9.68 -2.33 8.16
CA LEU A 39 -9.19 -1.31 7.22
C LEU A 39 -7.70 -0.98 7.41
N GLN A 40 -7.20 -0.97 8.64
CA GLN A 40 -5.80 -0.65 8.95
C GLN A 40 -4.98 -1.91 9.28
N GLY A 41 -5.51 -2.83 10.08
CA GLY A 41 -4.84 -4.11 10.36
C GLY A 41 -4.55 -4.92 9.10
N SER A 42 -5.53 -5.02 8.20
CA SER A 42 -5.37 -5.69 6.90
C SER A 42 -4.29 -5.02 6.04
N THR A 43 -4.18 -3.69 6.06
CA THR A 43 -3.17 -2.98 5.26
C THR A 43 -1.77 -3.17 5.83
N VAL A 44 -1.62 -3.28 7.16
CA VAL A 44 -0.37 -3.74 7.79
C VAL A 44 -0.01 -5.16 7.34
N LEU A 45 -0.96 -6.09 7.31
CA LEU A 45 -0.71 -7.47 6.85
C LEU A 45 -0.31 -7.54 5.37
N ILE A 46 -0.96 -6.76 4.51
CA ILE A 46 -0.62 -6.66 3.08
C ILE A 46 0.78 -6.08 2.90
N LEU A 47 1.13 -5.07 3.69
CA LEU A 47 2.46 -4.49 3.67
C LEU A 47 3.53 -5.49 4.12
N ILE A 48 3.26 -6.26 5.17
CA ILE A 48 4.14 -7.35 5.59
C ILE A 48 4.29 -8.37 4.44
N ALA A 49 3.21 -8.72 3.74
CA ALA A 49 3.31 -9.60 2.57
C ALA A 49 4.19 -9.01 1.45
N TYR A 50 4.16 -7.68 1.24
CA TYR A 50 5.07 -7.00 0.32
C TYR A 50 6.54 -7.09 0.78
N VAL A 51 6.82 -6.80 2.05
CA VAL A 51 8.18 -6.89 2.63
C VAL A 51 8.70 -8.32 2.57
N LEU A 52 7.88 -9.31 2.90
CA LEU A 52 8.27 -10.71 2.81
C LEU A 52 8.46 -11.12 1.34
N HIS A 53 7.65 -10.62 0.40
CA HIS A 53 7.87 -10.87 -1.02
C HIS A 53 9.25 -10.36 -1.48
N ALA A 54 9.70 -9.24 -0.92
CA ALA A 54 10.99 -8.63 -1.21
C ALA A 54 12.19 -9.44 -0.69
N PHE A 55 12.07 -10.09 0.47
CA PHE A 55 13.21 -10.71 1.17
C PHE A 55 13.14 -12.23 1.32
N VAL A 56 11.98 -12.87 1.13
CA VAL A 56 11.76 -14.29 1.38
C VAL A 56 11.56 -15.02 0.04
N PRO A 57 12.60 -15.68 -0.52
CA PRO A 57 12.50 -16.35 -1.81
C PRO A 57 11.40 -17.40 -1.90
N PRO A 58 11.11 -18.21 -0.86
CA PRO A 58 9.95 -19.10 -0.84
C PRO A 58 8.63 -18.38 -1.11
N LEU A 59 8.38 -17.24 -0.48
CA LEU A 59 7.15 -16.48 -0.67
C LEU A 59 7.09 -15.85 -2.07
N ALA A 60 8.21 -15.35 -2.58
CA ALA A 60 8.28 -14.85 -3.95
C ALA A 60 7.96 -15.96 -4.99
N ARG A 61 8.39 -17.21 -4.75
CA ARG A 61 8.00 -18.36 -5.57
C ARG A 61 6.51 -18.68 -5.46
N PHE A 62 5.95 -18.62 -4.25
CA PHE A 62 4.51 -18.79 -4.03
C PHE A 62 3.69 -17.73 -4.79
N HIS A 63 4.04 -16.44 -4.67
CA HIS A 63 3.41 -15.35 -5.42
C HIS A 63 3.51 -15.55 -6.94
N ARG A 64 4.63 -16.11 -7.44
CA ARG A 64 4.75 -16.44 -8.86
C ARG A 64 3.83 -17.59 -9.29
N ARG A 65 3.72 -18.63 -8.46
CA ARG A 65 2.88 -19.80 -8.74
C ARG A 65 1.38 -19.47 -8.75
N TYR A 66 0.95 -18.59 -7.85
CA TYR A 66 -0.48 -18.25 -7.68
C TYR A 66 -0.82 -16.82 -8.15
N GLY A 67 0.05 -16.20 -8.93
CA GLY A 67 -0.03 -14.77 -9.25
C GLY A 67 -1.34 -14.33 -9.89
N GLN A 68 -1.94 -15.15 -10.75
CA GLN A 68 -3.25 -14.85 -11.35
C GLN A 68 -4.38 -14.79 -10.31
N ALA A 69 -4.45 -15.77 -9.40
CA ALA A 69 -5.47 -15.82 -8.37
C ALA A 69 -5.26 -14.72 -7.33
N LEU A 70 -4.02 -14.54 -6.87
CA LEU A 70 -3.66 -13.49 -5.93
C LEU A 70 -3.93 -12.09 -6.50
N HIS A 71 -3.64 -11.85 -7.79
CA HIS A 71 -3.94 -10.57 -8.42
C HIS A 71 -5.45 -10.27 -8.43
N GLY A 72 -6.30 -11.26 -8.75
CA GLY A 72 -7.76 -11.10 -8.67
C GLY A 72 -8.23 -10.81 -7.25
N PHE A 73 -7.72 -11.57 -6.28
CA PHE A 73 -8.03 -11.39 -4.86
C PHE A 73 -7.63 -10.00 -4.35
N PHE A 74 -6.38 -9.56 -4.56
CA PHE A 74 -5.92 -8.27 -4.06
C PHE A 74 -6.59 -7.10 -4.77
N ARG A 75 -7.02 -7.26 -6.03
CA ARG A 75 -7.82 -6.24 -6.71
C ARG A 75 -9.20 -6.09 -6.06
N MET A 76 -9.84 -7.19 -5.67
CA MET A 76 -11.06 -7.15 -4.86
C MET A 76 -10.80 -6.48 -3.51
N VAL A 77 -9.74 -6.87 -2.80
CA VAL A 77 -9.34 -6.26 -1.52
C VAL A 77 -9.13 -4.75 -1.65
N PHE A 78 -8.46 -4.29 -2.70
CA PHE A 78 -8.32 -2.85 -2.96
C PHE A 78 -9.67 -2.15 -3.04
N PHE A 79 -10.65 -2.66 -3.80
CA PHE A 79 -11.96 -2.01 -3.91
C PHE A 79 -12.74 -2.02 -2.60
N VAL A 80 -12.63 -3.08 -1.80
CA VAL A 80 -13.23 -3.15 -0.46
C VAL A 80 -12.61 -2.11 0.46
N LEU A 81 -11.28 -1.99 0.48
CA LEU A 81 -10.57 -1.00 1.28
C LEU A 81 -10.89 0.42 0.81
N ALA A 82 -10.85 0.67 -0.50
CA ALA A 82 -11.18 1.96 -1.10
C ALA A 82 -12.59 2.42 -0.72
N GLY A 83 -13.59 1.54 -0.86
CA GLY A 83 -14.96 1.82 -0.45
C GLY A 83 -15.08 2.04 1.06
N GLY A 84 -14.41 1.23 1.87
CA GLY A 84 -14.41 1.36 3.33
C GLY A 84 -13.81 2.69 3.82
N PHE A 85 -12.67 3.10 3.28
CA PHE A 85 -12.06 4.39 3.60
C PHE A 85 -12.93 5.56 3.12
N PHE A 86 -13.45 5.50 1.90
CA PHE A 86 -14.34 6.52 1.37
C PHE A 86 -15.62 6.69 2.20
N ALA A 87 -16.29 5.58 2.53
CA ALA A 87 -17.51 5.60 3.33
C ALA A 87 -17.25 6.14 4.74
N THR A 88 -16.15 5.72 5.38
CA THR A 88 -15.82 6.15 6.74
C THR A 88 -15.47 7.63 6.80
N ALA A 89 -14.70 8.13 5.82
CA ALA A 89 -14.36 9.54 5.73
C ALA A 89 -15.58 10.41 5.34
N SER A 90 -16.45 9.92 4.46
CA SER A 90 -17.70 10.61 4.09
C SER A 90 -18.66 10.75 5.27
N ALA A 91 -18.65 9.78 6.18
CA ALA A 91 -19.43 9.83 7.42
C ALA A 91 -18.83 10.76 8.48
N GLY A 92 -17.67 11.40 8.23
CA GLY A 92 -17.02 12.32 9.17
C GLY A 92 -16.61 11.66 10.49
N ARG A 93 -16.28 10.35 10.48
CA ARG A 93 -15.98 9.61 11.71
C ARG A 93 -14.72 10.18 12.38
N ALA A 94 -14.84 10.52 13.67
CA ALA A 94 -13.71 11.02 14.46
C ALA A 94 -12.53 10.03 14.45
N GLY A 95 -11.31 10.57 14.31
CA GLY A 95 -10.07 9.78 14.24
C GLY A 95 -9.78 9.14 12.89
N TRP A 96 -10.59 9.43 11.86
CA TRP A 96 -10.35 8.98 10.49
C TRP A 96 -9.86 10.12 9.59
N PRO A 97 -9.17 9.78 8.49
CA PRO A 97 -8.71 10.79 7.55
C PRO A 97 -9.81 11.66 6.97
N VAL A 98 -9.47 12.91 6.69
CA VAL A 98 -10.42 13.85 6.09
C VAL A 98 -10.78 13.39 4.67
N LEU A 99 -12.05 13.56 4.28
CA LEU A 99 -12.58 13.10 2.99
C LEU A 99 -11.74 13.55 1.80
N LEU A 100 -11.29 14.82 1.79
CA LEU A 100 -10.45 15.35 0.71
C LEU A 100 -9.16 14.55 0.53
N HIS A 101 -8.47 14.23 1.62
CA HIS A 101 -7.23 13.47 1.58
C HIS A 101 -7.45 12.02 1.13
N VAL A 102 -8.59 11.42 1.52
CA VAL A 102 -9.01 10.10 1.01
C VAL A 102 -9.27 10.15 -0.49
N ILE A 103 -9.96 11.17 -1.00
CA ILE A 103 -10.21 11.33 -2.45
C ILE A 103 -8.89 11.43 -3.22
N VAL A 104 -7.94 12.21 -2.73
CA VAL A 104 -6.60 12.32 -3.34
C VAL A 104 -5.88 10.97 -3.33
N ALA A 105 -5.91 10.26 -2.20
CA ALA A 105 -5.31 8.95 -2.07
C ALA A 105 -5.93 7.92 -3.03
N LEU A 106 -7.26 7.95 -3.20
CA LEU A 106 -8.00 7.12 -4.16
C LEU A 106 -7.66 7.47 -5.60
N ALA A 107 -7.52 8.74 -5.95
CA ALA A 107 -7.12 9.16 -7.29
C ALA A 107 -5.72 8.64 -7.64
N ILE A 108 -4.76 8.73 -6.70
CA ILE A 108 -3.40 8.23 -6.90
C ILE A 108 -3.37 6.70 -7.01
N THR A 109 -3.98 5.99 -6.06
CA THR A 109 -3.97 4.53 -6.04
C THR A 109 -4.79 3.91 -7.16
N GLY A 110 -5.94 4.49 -7.49
CA GLY A 110 -6.76 4.12 -8.65
C GLY A 110 -6.06 4.39 -9.97
N GLY A 111 -5.34 5.52 -10.09
CA GLY A 111 -4.51 5.83 -11.24
C GLY A 111 -3.37 4.83 -11.43
N LEU A 112 -2.68 4.45 -10.35
CA LEU A 112 -1.66 3.41 -10.36
C LEU A 112 -2.24 2.04 -10.75
N LEU A 113 -3.38 1.66 -10.17
CA LEU A 113 -4.09 0.42 -10.50
C LEU A 113 -4.46 0.37 -11.98
N TYR A 114 -4.99 1.45 -12.53
CA TYR A 114 -5.33 1.54 -13.94
C TYR A 114 -4.08 1.45 -14.82
N TRP A 115 -3.03 2.18 -14.45
CA TRP A 115 -1.77 2.21 -15.20
C TRP A 115 -1.09 0.84 -15.29
N GLU A 116 -1.11 0.03 -14.22
CA GLU A 116 -0.50 -1.29 -14.24
C GLU A 116 -1.28 -2.31 -15.10
N GLN A 117 -2.58 -2.10 -15.38
CA GLN A 117 -3.39 -3.02 -16.20
C GLN A 117 -2.82 -3.19 -17.63
N GLY A 118 -2.13 -2.18 -18.16
CA GLY A 118 -1.57 -2.21 -19.50
C GLY A 118 -0.18 -2.84 -19.64
N ARG A 119 0.42 -3.42 -18.58
CA ARG A 119 1.84 -3.80 -18.57
C ARG A 119 2.13 -5.11 -17.86
N GLY A 120 2.99 -5.94 -18.44
CA GLY A 120 3.43 -7.20 -17.84
C GLY A 120 2.30 -8.18 -17.54
N THR A 121 2.65 -9.31 -16.97
CA THR A 121 1.75 -10.35 -16.50
C THR A 121 1.11 -10.00 -15.16
N LYS A 122 -0.01 -10.65 -14.79
CA LYS A 122 -0.66 -10.48 -13.46
C LYS A 122 0.32 -10.71 -12.30
N THR A 123 1.25 -11.64 -12.49
CA THR A 123 2.31 -11.95 -11.53
C THR A 123 3.31 -10.81 -11.37
N GLU A 124 3.70 -10.15 -12.45
CA GLU A 124 4.62 -9.01 -12.42
C GLU A 124 4.00 -7.76 -11.81
N ARG A 125 2.67 -7.60 -11.95
CA ARG A 125 1.89 -6.51 -11.34
C ARG A 125 1.64 -6.69 -9.85
N LEU A 126 1.60 -7.94 -9.38
CA LEU A 126 1.20 -8.26 -8.01
C LEU A 126 1.93 -7.44 -6.93
N PRO A 127 3.26 -7.24 -6.97
CA PRO A 127 3.94 -6.43 -5.95
C PRO A 127 3.48 -4.96 -5.93
N LEU A 128 3.23 -4.35 -7.09
CA LEU A 128 2.68 -3.00 -7.17
C LEU A 128 1.24 -2.97 -6.66
N LEU A 129 0.44 -3.98 -6.96
CA LEU A 129 -0.93 -4.12 -6.46
C LEU A 129 -0.99 -4.20 -4.92
N LEU A 130 -0.03 -4.88 -4.26
CA LEU A 130 0.06 -4.89 -2.80
C LEU A 130 0.30 -3.47 -2.26
N LEU A 131 1.15 -2.68 -2.91
CA LEU A 131 1.38 -1.27 -2.54
C LEU A 131 0.13 -0.42 -2.79
N VAL A 132 -0.57 -0.64 -3.90
CA VAL A 132 -1.85 0.03 -4.21
C VAL A 132 -2.89 -0.22 -3.10
N CYS A 133 -2.99 -1.45 -2.59
CA CYS A 133 -3.93 -1.80 -1.52
C CYS A 133 -3.67 -1.02 -0.22
N VAL A 134 -2.41 -0.79 0.12
CA VAL A 134 -2.03 -0.07 1.35
C VAL A 134 -1.90 1.44 1.15
N GLY A 135 -1.92 1.90 -0.11
CA GLY A 135 -1.68 3.29 -0.47
C GLY A 135 -2.75 4.25 0.04
N VAL A 136 -4.01 3.82 0.13
CA VAL A 136 -5.12 4.69 0.57
C VAL A 136 -4.90 5.22 1.99
N PRO A 137 -4.79 4.36 3.03
CA PRO A 137 -4.52 4.86 4.38
C PRO A 137 -3.20 5.61 4.49
N LEU A 138 -2.17 5.15 3.78
CA LEU A 138 -0.82 5.70 3.90
C LEU A 138 -0.73 7.12 3.34
N ILE A 139 -1.28 7.35 2.15
CA ILE A 139 -1.31 8.68 1.52
C ILE A 139 -2.24 9.60 2.30
N ALA A 140 -3.41 9.12 2.72
CA ALA A 140 -4.35 9.93 3.49
C ALA A 140 -3.73 10.36 4.84
N TYR A 141 -3.10 9.43 5.57
CA TYR A 141 -2.34 9.71 6.79
C TYR A 141 -1.24 10.76 6.55
N PHE A 142 -0.44 10.60 5.49
CA PHE A 142 0.60 11.54 5.14
C PHE A 142 0.04 12.95 4.91
N LEU A 143 -1.05 13.06 4.16
CA LEU A 143 -1.66 14.35 3.86
C LEU A 143 -2.25 15.01 5.12
N ASP A 144 -2.98 14.27 5.95
CA ASP A 144 -3.52 14.79 7.21
C ASP A 144 -2.41 15.31 8.13
N THR A 145 -1.37 14.51 8.34
CA THR A 145 -0.28 14.85 9.26
C THR A 145 0.64 15.92 8.71
N LEU A 146 0.86 15.97 7.39
CA LEU A 146 1.60 17.03 6.74
C LEU A 146 0.83 18.35 6.83
N HIS A 147 -0.48 18.34 6.54
CA HIS A 147 -1.35 19.52 6.66
C HIS A 147 -1.35 20.05 8.09
N ALA A 148 -1.34 19.17 9.09
CA ALA A 148 -1.30 19.53 10.50
C ALA A 148 0.11 19.90 11.03
N GLY A 149 1.17 19.79 10.21
CA GLY A 149 2.55 20.00 10.67
C GLY A 149 3.02 18.97 11.73
N ALA A 150 2.38 17.81 11.79
CA ALA A 150 2.53 16.79 12.84
C ALA A 150 3.15 15.47 12.33
N LEU A 151 3.79 15.48 11.15
CA LEU A 151 4.42 14.29 10.59
C LEU A 151 5.71 13.95 11.35
N LEU A 152 5.66 12.87 12.12
CA LEU A 152 6.75 12.42 12.99
C LEU A 152 7.72 11.48 12.25
N TYR A 153 8.88 11.21 12.85
CA TYR A 153 9.96 10.46 12.21
C TYR A 153 9.54 9.11 11.63
N GLY A 154 8.73 8.32 12.37
CA GLY A 154 8.19 7.06 11.86
C GLY A 154 7.32 7.27 10.62
N GLY A 155 6.46 8.29 10.63
CA GLY A 155 5.65 8.70 9.50
C GLY A 155 6.48 9.07 8.27
N TRP A 156 7.55 9.85 8.44
CA TRP A 156 8.47 10.19 7.35
C TRP A 156 9.14 8.97 6.72
N VAL A 157 9.69 8.08 7.56
CA VAL A 157 10.37 6.86 7.07
C VAL A 157 9.38 5.98 6.31
N PHE A 158 8.16 5.86 6.81
CA PHE A 158 7.12 5.05 6.21
C PHE A 158 6.65 5.58 4.86
N THR A 159 6.39 6.89 4.76
CA THR A 159 5.87 7.50 3.52
C THR A 159 6.96 7.61 2.46
N ALA A 160 8.20 7.91 2.86
CA ALA A 160 9.36 7.81 1.97
C ALA A 160 9.57 6.37 1.48
N GLY A 161 9.49 5.38 2.38
CA GLY A 161 9.60 3.97 2.04
C GLY A 161 8.55 3.52 1.03
N TYR A 162 7.31 3.95 1.21
CA TYR A 162 6.22 3.71 0.27
C TYR A 162 6.51 4.32 -1.11
N ALA A 163 6.90 5.59 -1.18
CA ALA A 163 7.22 6.25 -2.43
C ALA A 163 8.37 5.54 -3.16
N VAL A 164 9.45 5.19 -2.45
CA VAL A 164 10.59 4.46 -2.99
C VAL A 164 10.19 3.08 -3.51
N ALA A 165 9.36 2.34 -2.76
CA ALA A 165 8.85 1.04 -3.17
C ALA A 165 8.00 1.14 -4.44
N VAL A 166 7.04 2.07 -4.47
CA VAL A 166 6.17 2.32 -5.64
C VAL A 166 7.00 2.67 -6.87
N VAL A 167 7.95 3.60 -6.76
CA VAL A 167 8.84 3.96 -7.87
C VAL A 167 9.65 2.75 -8.34
N GLY A 168 10.17 1.94 -7.42
CA GLY A 168 10.89 0.71 -7.75
C GLY A 168 10.04 -0.29 -8.53
N GLU A 169 8.78 -0.48 -8.14
CA GLU A 169 7.84 -1.35 -8.86
C GLU A 169 7.42 -0.76 -10.22
N VAL A 170 7.13 0.53 -10.28
CA VAL A 170 6.76 1.24 -11.52
C VAL A 170 7.89 1.14 -12.54
N LEU A 171 9.15 1.36 -12.13
CA LEU A 171 10.31 1.24 -13.03
C LEU A 171 10.49 -0.20 -13.53
N ALA A 172 10.31 -1.20 -12.66
CA ALA A 172 10.39 -2.60 -13.06
C ALA A 172 9.27 -2.97 -14.05
N LEU A 173 8.03 -2.54 -13.79
CA LEU A 173 6.89 -2.85 -14.63
C LEU A 173 6.90 -2.07 -15.95
N LYS A 174 7.50 -0.87 -15.97
CA LYS A 174 7.69 -0.08 -17.20
C LYS A 174 8.62 -0.79 -18.20
N ALA A 175 9.56 -1.60 -17.71
CA ALA A 175 10.43 -2.41 -18.56
C ALA A 175 9.73 -3.67 -19.11
N ALA A 176 8.55 -4.04 -18.58
CA ALA A 176 7.79 -5.19 -19.05
C ALA A 176 7.03 -4.88 -20.35
N PRO A 177 6.74 -5.89 -21.19
CA PRO A 177 5.95 -5.71 -22.41
C PRO A 177 4.59 -5.08 -22.12
N LYS A 178 4.12 -4.20 -23.02
CA LYS A 178 2.74 -3.71 -22.96
C LYS A 178 1.79 -4.85 -23.30
N VAL A 179 0.70 -4.96 -22.55
CA VAL A 179 -0.37 -5.89 -22.84
C VAL A 179 -1.38 -5.17 -23.75
N ALA A 180 -1.51 -5.64 -24.98
CA ALA A 180 -2.65 -5.29 -25.81
C ALA A 180 -3.86 -6.07 -25.29
N HIS A 181 -4.83 -5.37 -24.71
CA HIS A 181 -6.17 -5.92 -24.66
C HIS A 181 -6.73 -5.75 -26.08
N GLY A 182 -6.72 -6.85 -26.85
CA GLY A 182 -7.32 -6.86 -28.18
C GLY A 182 -8.77 -6.37 -28.09
N GLY A 183 -9.10 -5.41 -28.95
CA GLY A 183 -10.49 -5.10 -29.30
C GLY A 183 -11.06 -6.17 -30.21
#